data_AF-G4ZDG4-F1
#
_entry.id   AF-G4ZDG4-F1
#
_cell.length_a   1.000
_cell.length_b   1.000
_cell.length_c   1.000
_cell.angle_alpha   90.00
_cell.angle_beta   90.00
_cell.angle_gamma   90.00
#
_symmetry.space_group_name_H-M   'P 1'
#
loop_
_entity.id
_entity.type
_entity.pdbx_description
1 polymer ?
#
loop_
_entity_poly.entity_id
_entity_poly.type
_entity_poly.pdbx_seq_one_letter_code
_entity_poly.pdbx_strand_id
1 'polypeptide(L)'
;KNGPAKLLSLQQRFRDIHLVIIDEFSVISCGMLYWIDQRMREIWPDQREVRFGGRDAIFTGDSAQLDPVTPYSLATSTDRIRDNIQRKGRGIWEEI
;
A
#
# COMPACT_ATOMS: atom_id res chain seq x y z
N LYS A 1 19.27 -4.37 -15.93
CA LYS A 1 18.96 -2.93 -16.12
C LYS A 1 17.87 -2.79 -17.20
N ASN A 2 16.59 -3.00 -16.87
CA ASN A 2 15.44 -2.84 -17.80
C ASN A 2 14.30 -1.98 -17.17
N GLY A 3 14.65 -1.09 -16.22
CA GLY A 3 13.70 -0.37 -15.36
C GLY A 3 12.56 0.37 -16.09
N PRO A 4 12.86 1.27 -17.05
CA PRO A 4 11.82 2.08 -17.68
C PRO A 4 10.89 1.26 -18.58
N ALA A 5 11.42 0.29 -19.32
CA ALA A 5 10.60 -0.61 -20.16
C ALA A 5 9.65 -1.48 -19.33
N LYS A 6 10.09 -1.92 -18.13
CA LYS A 6 9.26 -2.71 -17.22
C LYS A 6 8.17 -1.89 -16.55
N LEU A 7 8.44 -0.63 -16.17
CA LEU A 7 7.39 0.23 -15.61
C LEU A 7 6.31 0.53 -16.65
N LEU A 8 6.70 0.90 -17.87
CA LEU A 8 5.75 1.18 -18.95
C LEU A 8 4.86 -0.02 -19.25
N SER A 9 5.41 -1.24 -19.26
CA SER A 9 4.60 -2.44 -19.49
C SER A 9 3.61 -2.72 -18.36
N LEU A 10 3.96 -2.42 -17.10
CA LEU A 10 3.03 -2.51 -15.97
C LEU A 10 1.93 -1.44 -16.05
N GLN A 11 2.28 -0.20 -16.36
CA GLN A 11 1.32 0.89 -16.55
C GLN A 11 0.33 0.58 -17.68
N GLN A 12 0.80 0.01 -18.79
CA GLN A 12 -0.05 -0.45 -19.89
C GLN A 12 -0.94 -1.61 -19.46
N ARG A 13 -0.38 -2.61 -18.78
CA ARG A 13 -1.11 -3.81 -18.34
C ARG A 13 -2.23 -3.49 -17.33
N PHE A 14 -2.03 -2.50 -16.47
CA PHE A 14 -2.94 -2.18 -15.38
C PHE A 14 -3.78 -0.92 -15.61
N ARG A 15 -3.71 -0.33 -16.81
CA ARG A 15 -4.38 0.94 -17.15
C ARG A 15 -5.86 0.96 -16.75
N ASP A 16 -6.58 -0.11 -17.09
CA ASP A 16 -8.05 -0.19 -16.96
C ASP A 16 -8.50 -0.92 -15.68
N ILE A 17 -7.58 -1.16 -14.74
CA ILE A 17 -7.94 -1.67 -13.41
C ILE A 17 -8.43 -0.50 -12.57
N HIS A 18 -9.61 -0.64 -11.97
CA HIS A 18 -10.22 0.36 -11.10
C HIS A 18 -10.27 -0.05 -9.62
N LEU A 19 -10.26 -1.36 -9.35
CA LEU A 19 -10.38 -1.95 -8.01
C LEU A 19 -9.16 -2.85 -7.73
N VAL A 20 -8.60 -2.72 -6.54
CA VAL A 20 -7.55 -3.59 -6.01
C VAL A 20 -8.03 -4.21 -4.69
N ILE A 21 -7.97 -5.53 -4.62
CA ILE A 21 -8.29 -6.29 -3.41
C ILE A 21 -6.98 -6.75 -2.79
N ILE A 22 -6.78 -6.40 -1.52
CA ILE A 22 -5.64 -6.78 -0.70
C ILE A 22 -6.15 -7.75 0.35
N ASP A 23 -5.92 -9.03 0.10
CA ASP A 23 -6.32 -10.11 1.01
C ASP A 23 -5.27 -10.34 2.09
N GLU A 24 -5.73 -10.92 3.20
CA GLU A 24 -4.99 -11.13 4.45
C GLU A 24 -4.20 -9.89 4.90
N PHE A 25 -4.91 -8.76 5.06
CA PHE A 25 -4.26 -7.50 5.42
C PHE A 25 -3.57 -7.51 6.81
N SER A 26 -3.94 -8.44 7.69
CA SER A 26 -3.39 -8.58 9.05
C SER A 26 -1.87 -8.78 9.06
N VAL A 27 -1.31 -9.42 8.03
CA VAL A 27 0.14 -9.66 7.91
C VAL A 27 0.90 -8.51 7.24
N ILE A 28 0.21 -7.43 6.87
CA ILE A 28 0.82 -6.24 6.25
C ILE A 28 1.30 -5.30 7.35
N SER A 29 2.57 -4.89 7.27
CA SER A 29 3.09 -3.82 8.15
C SER A 29 2.78 -2.44 7.59
N CYS A 30 2.81 -1.43 8.45
CA CYS A 30 2.57 -0.05 8.02
C CYS A 30 3.53 0.35 6.88
N GLY A 31 4.81 0.01 7.00
CA GLY A 31 5.82 0.29 5.97
C GLY A 31 5.52 -0.41 4.64
N MET A 32 5.00 -1.64 4.68
CA MET A 32 4.57 -2.34 3.47
C MET A 32 3.38 -1.63 2.82
N LEU A 33 2.38 -1.19 3.59
CA LEU A 33 1.25 -0.41 3.09
C LEU A 33 1.70 0.89 2.41
N TYR A 34 2.64 1.62 3.02
CA TYR A 34 3.25 2.79 2.40
C TYR A 34 3.83 2.45 1.03
N TRP A 35 4.64 1.40 0.94
CA TRP A 35 5.25 1.03 -0.33
C TRP A 35 4.25 0.54 -1.36
N ILE A 36 3.18 -0.16 -0.96
CA ILE A 36 2.08 -0.53 -1.84
C ILE A 36 1.46 0.73 -2.46
N ASP A 37 1.06 1.71 -1.64
CA ASP A 37 0.53 2.99 -2.11
C ASP A 37 1.50 3.69 -3.09
N GLN A 38 2.79 3.76 -2.77
CA GLN A 38 3.79 4.38 -3.64
C GLN A 38 3.94 3.64 -4.99
N ARG A 39 3.91 2.30 -5.00
CA ARG A 39 3.95 1.53 -6.25
C ARG A 39 2.68 1.71 -7.07
N MET A 40 1.52 1.78 -6.44
CA MET A 40 0.25 2.04 -7.12
C MET A 40 0.25 3.42 -7.79
N ARG A 41 0.74 4.46 -7.10
CA ARG A 41 0.91 5.80 -7.67
C ARG A 41 1.87 5.84 -8.87
N GLU A 42 2.86 4.95 -8.92
CA GLU A 42 3.75 4.82 -10.08
C GLU A 42 3.11 4.08 -11.26
N ILE A 43 2.24 3.10 -10.98
CA ILE A 43 1.48 2.35 -12.00
C ILE A 43 0.41 3.22 -12.67
N TRP A 44 -0.18 4.17 -11.93
CA TRP A 44 -1.16 5.13 -12.45
C TRP A 44 -0.66 6.57 -12.32
N PRO A 45 0.27 7.00 -13.21
CA PRO A 45 0.96 8.28 -13.07
C PRO A 45 0.01 9.49 -13.15
N ASP A 46 -1.10 9.38 -13.87
CA ASP A 46 -2.11 10.45 -13.98
C ASP A 46 -2.86 10.70 -12.65
N GLN A 47 -2.73 9.79 -11.68
CA GLN A 47 -3.37 9.83 -10.37
C GLN A 47 -2.34 9.73 -9.23
N ARG A 48 -1.08 10.07 -9.49
CA ARG A 48 0.05 9.89 -8.56
C ARG A 48 -0.11 10.60 -7.21
N GLU A 49 -0.85 11.71 -7.19
CA GLU A 49 -1.09 12.50 -5.98
C GLU A 49 -2.23 11.92 -5.12
N VAL A 50 -3.06 11.05 -5.70
CA VAL A 50 -4.16 10.38 -5.02
C VAL A 50 -3.67 9.07 -4.40
N ARG A 51 -4.16 8.74 -3.21
CA ARG A 51 -3.87 7.45 -2.57
C ARG A 51 -4.19 6.29 -3.49
N PHE A 52 -3.37 5.25 -3.42
CA PHE A 52 -3.51 4.04 -4.22
C PHE A 52 -3.58 4.32 -5.74
N GLY A 53 -3.01 5.44 -6.21
CA GLY A 53 -3.08 5.84 -7.61
C GLY A 53 -4.52 6.09 -8.11
N GLY A 54 -5.40 6.56 -7.21
CA GLY A 54 -6.81 6.84 -7.54
C GLY A 54 -7.61 5.58 -7.87
N ARG A 55 -7.33 4.48 -7.16
CA ARG A 55 -8.03 3.20 -7.28
C ARG A 55 -8.74 2.88 -5.99
N ASP A 56 -9.90 2.24 -6.11
CA ASP A 56 -10.59 1.68 -4.96
C ASP A 56 -9.74 0.53 -4.42
N ALA A 57 -9.46 0.55 -3.12
CA ALA A 57 -8.67 -0.47 -2.44
C ALA A 57 -9.55 -1.12 -1.36
N ILE A 58 -9.83 -2.42 -1.51
CA ILE A 58 -10.57 -3.21 -0.53
C ILE A 58 -9.57 -4.09 0.22
N PHE A 59 -9.52 -3.92 1.54
CA PHE A 59 -8.75 -4.76 2.44
C PHE A 59 -9.65 -5.84 3.02
N THR A 60 -9.23 -7.08 2.90
CA THR A 60 -9.95 -8.25 3.39
C THR A 60 -9.01 -9.18 4.15
N GLY A 61 -9.58 -10.03 5.00
CA GLY A 61 -8.85 -10.90 5.92
C GLY A 61 -9.31 -10.73 7.35
N ASP A 62 -8.74 -11.53 8.24
CA ASP A 62 -9.07 -11.51 9.67
C ASP A 62 -7.98 -10.77 10.46
N SER A 63 -8.36 -9.64 11.06
CA SER A 63 -7.48 -8.80 11.87
C SER A 63 -6.98 -9.46 13.15
N ALA A 64 -7.60 -10.57 13.59
CA ALA A 64 -7.20 -11.32 14.77
C ALA A 64 -6.20 -12.45 14.47
N GLN A 65 -5.78 -12.60 13.21
CA GLN A 65 -4.71 -13.52 12.82
C GLN A 65 -3.31 -13.02 13.22
N LEU A 66 -2.26 -13.61 12.64
CA LEU A 66 -0.87 -13.30 12.91
C LEU A 66 -0.53 -11.84 12.57
N ASP A 67 0.17 -11.19 13.50
CA ASP A 67 0.83 -9.92 13.23
C ASP A 67 1.92 -10.07 12.15
N PRO A 68 2.26 -8.98 11.42
CA PRO A 68 3.37 -8.98 10.49
C PRO A 68 4.68 -9.35 11.19
N VAL A 69 5.56 -10.04 10.46
CA VAL A 69 6.90 -10.41 10.95
C VAL A 69 7.77 -9.17 11.24
N THR A 70 7.51 -8.05 10.55
CA THR A 70 8.23 -6.78 10.74
C THR A 70 7.57 -5.93 11.83
N PRO A 71 8.34 -5.11 12.56
CA PRO A 71 7.77 -4.27 13.60
C PRO A 71 6.74 -3.30 13.00
N TYR A 72 5.61 -3.16 13.70
CA TYR A 72 4.47 -2.27 13.43
C TYR A 72 3.42 -2.80 12.44
N SER A 73 2.41 -3.48 13.00
CA SER A 73 1.14 -3.81 12.32
C SER A 73 0.29 -2.57 12.04
N LEU A 74 -0.71 -2.69 11.17
CA LEU A 74 -1.64 -1.59 10.87
C LEU A 74 -2.43 -1.12 12.11
N ALA A 75 -2.60 -1.99 13.11
CA ALA A 75 -3.23 -1.67 14.39
C ALA A 75 -2.29 -0.95 15.39
N THR A 76 -1.00 -0.81 15.07
CA THR A 76 -0.05 -0.14 15.94
C THR A 76 -0.37 1.35 16.03
N SER A 77 -0.54 1.86 17.24
CA SER A 77 -0.78 3.29 17.48
C SER A 77 0.40 4.15 17.03
N THR A 78 0.11 5.31 16.42
CA THR A 78 1.09 6.20 15.78
C THR A 78 2.16 6.72 16.74
N ASP A 79 1.84 6.91 18.02
CA ASP A 79 2.79 7.31 19.08
C ASP A 79 3.90 6.27 19.33
N ARG A 80 3.62 5.00 19.05
CA ARG A 80 4.58 3.89 19.25
C ARG A 80 5.52 3.70 18.07
N ILE A 81 5.16 4.23 16.90
CA ILE A 81 5.94 4.10 15.68
C ILE A 81 7.03 5.16 15.69
N ARG A 82 8.29 4.73 15.60
CA ARG A 82 9.46 5.65 15.56
C ARG A 82 9.93 5.94 14.14
N ASP A 83 9.76 4.98 13.24
CA ASP A 83 10.22 5.05 11.86
C ASP A 83 9.29 5.91 10.98
N ASN A 84 9.87 6.73 10.10
CA ASN A 84 9.12 7.66 9.28
C ASN A 84 8.28 6.95 8.21
N ILE A 85 8.83 5.91 7.57
CA ILE A 85 8.13 5.14 6.53
C ILE A 85 6.93 4.42 7.16
N GLN A 86 7.13 3.80 8.32
CA GLN A 86 6.07 3.15 9.08
C GLN A 86 5.00 4.17 9.50
N ARG A 87 5.36 5.38 9.95
CA ARG A 87 4.37 6.43 10.26
C ARG A 87 3.56 6.87 9.06
N LYS A 88 4.19 7.06 7.89
CA LYS A 88 3.48 7.40 6.65
C LYS A 88 2.49 6.31 6.26
N GLY A 89 2.91 5.06 6.37
CA GLY A 89 2.05 3.89 6.17
C GLY A 89 0.87 3.84 7.13
N ARG A 90 1.11 4.12 8.40
CA ARG A 90 0.06 4.19 9.42
C ARG A 90 -0.94 5.31 9.12
N GLY A 91 -0.46 6.48 8.73
CA GLY A 91 -1.34 7.60 8.32
C GLY A 91 -2.19 7.28 7.10
N ILE A 92 -1.71 6.45 6.16
CA ILE A 92 -2.56 5.93 5.08
C ILE A 92 -3.68 5.07 5.65
N TRP A 93 -3.39 4.17 6.59
CA TRP A 93 -4.40 3.31 7.24
C TRP A 93 -5.42 4.07 8.10
N GLU A 94 -5.04 5.20 8.71
CA GLU A 94 -5.95 6.02 9.53
C GLU A 94 -7.02 6.76 8.72
N GLU A 95 -6.81 6.93 7.42
CA GLU A 95 -7.70 7.69 6.54
C GLU A 95 -8.58 6.80 5.63
N ILE A 96 -8.57 5.48 5.86
CA ILE A 96 -9.39 4.47 5.17
C ILE A 96 -10.51 4.03 6.12
#